data_AF-A0A8J1UK46-F1
#
_entry.id   AF-A0A8J1UK46-F1
#
_cell.length_a   1.000
_cell.length_b   1.000
_cell.length_c   1.000
_cell.angle_alpha   90.00
_cell.angle_beta   90.00
_cell.angle_gamma   90.00
#
_symmetry.space_group_name_H-M   'P 1'
#
loop_
_entity.id
_entity.type
_entity.pdbx_description
1 polymer ?
#
loop_
_entity_poly.entity_id
_entity_poly.type
_entity_poly.pdbx_seq_one_letter_code
_entity_poly.pdbx_strand_id
1 'polypeptide(L)'
;MLRGSIIIFAGLLSKIFLKRKLRCMHWSGIFIVIIGLALVGISSILKDENAAADSKAFLGIAMILAGQAVSASQMIVEEALLKKRGYPPLQVVGLEGTFGIIIMCAIVLPAMYFIPGSQLNGSYENSLDALYQIKNDYKLAIFCLLYLLSIAFYNYFGLAVTKSLTAVHRTLIDACRTIVVWITGLVIYYFFDKSFGEEFDSTYGLLQIDGFLFLMIGTAMYNGLMPMPWFSCCREPTEELMTIQANDGNIQEDTSAENATEKTGLIRGQRKEPIYS
;
A
#
# COMPACT_ATOMS: atom_id res chain seq x y z
N MET A 1 -3.64 -5.93 11.47
CA MET A 1 -2.42 -5.68 12.29
C MET A 1 -1.13 -6.12 11.60
N LEU A 2 -1.09 -7.32 10.99
CA LEU A 2 0.08 -7.82 10.23
C LEU A 2 0.44 -7.01 8.97
N ARG A 3 -0.37 -6.02 8.57
CA ARG A 3 -0.09 -5.14 7.41
C ARG A 3 1.22 -4.34 7.56
N GLY A 4 1.71 -4.16 8.79
CA GLY A 4 3.03 -3.55 9.04
C GLY A 4 4.20 -4.34 8.47
N SER A 5 4.04 -5.65 8.21
CA SER A 5 5.09 -6.46 7.57
C SER A 5 5.36 -6.05 6.12
N ILE A 6 4.48 -5.28 5.49
CA ILE A 6 4.68 -4.76 4.14
C ILE A 6 5.98 -3.97 4.01
N ILE A 7 6.42 -3.30 5.08
CA ILE A 7 7.65 -2.48 5.10
C ILE A 7 8.89 -3.35 4.95
N ILE A 8 8.88 -4.56 5.54
CA ILE A 8 9.99 -5.51 5.47
C ILE A 8 10.19 -5.93 4.01
N PHE A 9 9.10 -6.38 3.37
CA PHE A 9 9.13 -6.82 1.97
C PHE A 9 9.39 -5.66 1.01
N ALA A 10 8.78 -4.49 1.25
CA ALA A 10 8.97 -3.31 0.44
C ALA A 10 10.42 -2.80 0.49
N GLY A 11 11.05 -2.78 1.68
CA GLY A 11 12.45 -2.42 1.83
C GLY A 11 13.38 -3.38 1.08
N LEU A 12 13.17 -4.69 1.26
CA LEU A 12 13.98 -5.72 0.61
C LEU A 12 13.85 -5.69 -0.91
N LEU A 13 12.62 -5.66 -1.42
CA LEU A 13 12.33 -5.63 -2.86
C LEU A 13 12.75 -4.30 -3.49
N SER A 14 12.69 -3.17 -2.77
CA SER A 14 13.19 -1.88 -3.27
C SER A 14 14.70 -1.90 -3.49
N LYS A 15 15.46 -2.59 -2.63
CA LYS A 15 16.90 -2.82 -2.85
C LYS A 15 17.16 -3.62 -4.14
N ILE A 16 16.34 -4.64 -4.40
CA ILE A 16 16.51 -5.55 -5.55
C ILE A 16 16.07 -4.88 -6.87
N PHE A 17 14.86 -4.34 -6.92
CA PHE A 17 14.25 -3.81 -8.15
C PHE A 17 14.59 -2.34 -8.44
N LEU A 18 14.76 -1.52 -7.40
CA LEU A 18 15.06 -0.10 -7.52
C LEU A 18 16.54 0.23 -7.28
N LYS A 19 17.37 -0.76 -6.91
CA LYS A 19 18.82 -0.62 -6.64
C LYS A 19 19.15 0.47 -5.60
N ARG A 20 18.22 0.78 -4.69
CA ARG A 20 18.45 1.76 -3.62
C ARG A 20 19.44 1.20 -2.58
N LYS A 21 20.35 2.05 -2.08
CA LYS A 21 21.25 1.70 -0.97
C LYS A 21 20.50 1.83 0.37
N LEU A 22 20.23 0.72 1.03
CA LEU A 22 19.67 0.69 2.39
C LEU A 22 20.78 0.98 3.41
N ARG A 23 20.75 2.16 4.05
CA ARG A 23 21.62 2.51 5.19
C ARG A 23 21.27 1.73 6.46
N CYS A 24 22.17 1.72 7.45
CA CYS A 24 22.00 1.02 8.74
C CYS A 24 20.73 1.43 9.51
N MET A 25 20.28 2.69 9.38
CA MET A 25 19.00 3.13 9.99
C MET A 25 17.79 2.35 9.49
N HIS A 26 17.72 2.07 8.18
CA HIS A 26 16.64 1.27 7.60
C HIS A 26 16.63 -0.15 8.16
N TRP A 27 17.80 -0.75 8.38
CA TRP A 27 17.91 -2.07 9.00
C TRP A 27 17.42 -2.06 10.47
N SER A 28 17.74 -1.02 11.23
CA SER A 28 17.22 -0.88 12.60
C SER A 28 15.70 -0.72 12.63
N GLY A 29 15.11 0.05 11.72
CA GLY A 29 13.66 0.18 11.58
C GLY A 29 12.99 -1.16 11.21
N ILE A 30 13.55 -1.89 10.24
CA ILE A 30 13.06 -3.23 9.85
C ILE A 30 13.11 -4.19 11.04
N PHE A 31 14.19 -4.19 11.83
CA PHE A 31 14.32 -5.07 12.99
C PHE A 31 13.24 -4.80 14.05
N ILE A 32 12.96 -3.52 14.33
CA ILE A 32 11.93 -3.11 15.28
C ILE A 32 10.53 -3.50 14.77
N VAL A 33 10.26 -3.37 13.46
CA VAL A 33 9.02 -3.84 12.84
C VAL A 33 8.85 -5.36 12.99
N ILE A 34 9.93 -6.13 12.84
CA ILE A 34 9.89 -7.60 13.04
C ILE A 34 9.51 -7.96 14.48
N ILE A 35 10.06 -7.25 15.47
CA ILE A 35 9.70 -7.46 16.89
C ILE A 35 8.22 -7.15 17.12
N GLY A 36 7.72 -6.01 16.63
CA GLY A 36 6.31 -5.65 16.74
C GLY A 36 5.38 -6.69 16.08
N LEU A 37 5.77 -7.20 14.91
CA LEU A 37 5.03 -8.25 14.21
C LEU A 37 4.99 -9.57 14.99
N ALA A 38 6.12 -9.96 15.59
CA ALA A 38 6.22 -11.17 16.41
C ALA A 38 5.34 -11.08 17.65
N LEU A 39 5.35 -9.95 18.36
CA LEU A 39 4.50 -9.72 19.53
C LEU A 39 3.01 -9.82 19.18
N VAL A 40 2.59 -9.13 18.12
CA VAL A 40 1.19 -9.19 17.66
C VAL A 40 0.80 -10.61 17.24
N GLY A 41 1.66 -11.30 16.50
CA GLY A 41 1.40 -12.67 16.03
C GLY A 41 1.28 -13.67 17.18
N ILE A 42 2.18 -13.61 18.17
CA ILE A 42 2.14 -14.46 19.36
C ILE A 42 0.88 -14.18 20.18
N SER A 43 0.49 -12.91 20.34
CA SER A 43 -0.76 -12.57 21.03
C SER A 43 -2.00 -13.18 20.38
N SER A 44 -2.03 -13.26 19.05
CA SER A 44 -3.17 -13.84 18.33
C SER A 44 -3.26 -15.34 18.53
N ILE A 45 -2.12 -16.05 18.58
CA ILE A 45 -2.08 -17.50 18.81
C ILE A 45 -2.44 -17.82 20.26
N LEU A 46 -1.89 -17.07 21.23
CA LEU A 46 -2.15 -17.31 22.66
C LEU A 46 -3.62 -17.06 23.07
N LYS A 47 -4.37 -16.27 22.30
CA LYS A 47 -5.81 -16.07 22.52
C LYS A 47 -6.68 -17.26 22.10
N ASP A 48 -6.15 -18.18 21.29
CA ASP A 48 -6.91 -19.28 20.70
C ASP A 48 -6.56 -20.59 21.43
N GLU A 49 -7.32 -20.98 22.46
CA GLU A 49 -6.99 -22.10 23.38
C GLU A 49 -7.07 -23.52 22.76
N ASN A 50 -7.11 -23.67 21.44
CA ASN A 50 -7.33 -24.95 20.77
C ASN A 50 -6.09 -25.43 19.98
N ALA A 51 -5.53 -26.58 20.33
CA ALA A 51 -4.37 -27.16 19.62
C ALA A 51 -4.61 -27.49 18.13
N ALA A 52 -5.87 -27.72 17.72
CA ALA A 52 -6.25 -27.85 16.31
C ALA A 52 -6.44 -26.50 15.59
N ALA A 53 -6.62 -25.42 16.36
CA ALA A 53 -6.61 -24.04 15.86
C ALA A 53 -5.18 -23.57 15.56
N ASP A 54 -4.16 -24.03 16.30
CA ASP A 54 -2.76 -23.63 16.08
C ASP A 54 -2.25 -23.87 14.64
N SER A 55 -2.53 -25.04 14.04
CA SER A 55 -2.10 -25.35 12.67
C SER A 55 -2.83 -24.49 11.63
N LYS A 56 -4.13 -24.24 11.83
CA LYS A 56 -4.93 -23.38 10.94
C LYS A 56 -4.56 -21.90 11.11
N ALA A 57 -4.28 -21.46 12.34
CA ALA A 57 -3.82 -20.12 12.65
C ALA A 57 -2.45 -19.87 12.02
N PHE A 58 -1.51 -20.81 12.10
CA PHE A 58 -0.22 -20.72 11.42
C PHE A 58 -0.38 -20.63 9.90
N LEU A 59 -1.23 -21.48 9.30
CA LEU A 59 -1.53 -21.41 7.86
C LEU A 59 -2.11 -20.03 7.48
N GLY A 60 -3.02 -19.49 8.30
CA GLY A 60 -3.60 -18.16 8.10
C GLY A 60 -2.54 -17.06 8.15
N ILE A 61 -1.66 -17.07 9.15
CA ILE A 61 -0.54 -16.12 9.26
C ILE A 61 0.39 -16.23 8.04
N ALA A 62 0.73 -17.46 7.62
CA ALA A 62 1.57 -17.69 6.45
C ALA A 62 0.93 -17.14 5.16
N MET A 63 -0.37 -17.36 4.95
CA MET A 63 -1.10 -16.79 3.81
C MET A 63 -1.13 -15.25 3.86
N ILE A 64 -1.31 -14.66 5.05
CA ILE A 64 -1.26 -13.20 5.21
C ILE A 64 0.12 -12.67 4.82
N LEU A 65 1.21 -13.27 5.30
CA LEU A 65 2.57 -12.86 4.96
C LEU A 65 2.86 -12.98 3.46
N ALA A 66 2.42 -14.07 2.82
CA ALA A 66 2.52 -14.24 1.37
C ALA A 66 1.76 -13.14 0.63
N GLY A 67 0.53 -12.83 1.06
CA GLY A 67 -0.26 -11.71 0.52
C GLY A 67 0.43 -10.34 0.69
N GLN A 68 1.11 -10.11 1.83
CA GLN A 68 1.86 -8.87 2.05
C GLN A 68 3.09 -8.78 1.13
N ALA A 69 3.75 -9.90 0.79
CA ALA A 69 4.86 -9.89 -0.16
C ALA A 69 4.39 -9.52 -1.58
N VAL A 70 3.25 -10.04 -2.01
CA VAL A 70 2.63 -9.65 -3.29
C VAL A 70 2.22 -8.18 -3.29
N SER A 71 1.57 -7.72 -2.21
CA SER A 71 1.16 -6.31 -2.07
C SER A 71 2.36 -5.35 -2.04
N ALA A 72 3.45 -5.72 -1.37
CA ALA A 72 4.69 -4.94 -1.39
C ALA A 72 5.31 -4.88 -2.79
N SER A 73 5.25 -6.00 -3.53
CA SER A 73 5.73 -6.07 -4.92
C SER A 73 4.91 -5.14 -5.82
N GLN A 74 3.57 -5.19 -5.71
CA GLN A 74 2.67 -4.27 -6.41
C GLN A 74 3.05 -2.82 -6.14
N MET A 75 3.22 -2.43 -4.87
CA MET A 75 3.55 -1.06 -4.49
C MET A 75 4.89 -0.56 -5.08
N ILE A 76 5.89 -1.44 -5.23
CA ILE A 76 7.16 -1.09 -5.86
C ILE A 76 7.01 -0.95 -7.38
N VAL A 77 6.23 -1.84 -8.01
CA VAL A 77 5.92 -1.75 -9.43
C VAL A 77 5.16 -0.44 -9.71
N GLU A 78 4.18 -0.08 -8.88
CA GLU A 78 3.49 1.21 -8.95
C GLU A 78 4.47 2.38 -8.84
N GLU A 79 5.36 2.40 -7.84
CA GLU A 79 6.37 3.46 -7.73
C GLU A 79 7.27 3.53 -8.97
N ALA A 80 7.65 2.37 -9.54
CA ALA A 80 8.45 2.31 -10.75
C ALA A 80 7.69 2.84 -11.98
N LEU A 81 6.40 2.51 -12.13
CA LEU A 81 5.56 3.00 -13.22
C LEU A 81 5.33 4.52 -13.12
N LEU A 82 5.10 5.02 -11.91
CA LEU A 82 4.85 6.44 -11.69
C LEU A 82 6.11 7.29 -11.86
N LYS A 83 7.27 6.82 -11.37
CA LYS A 83 8.50 7.61 -11.37
C LYS A 83 9.41 7.35 -12.56
N LYS A 84 9.67 6.08 -12.92
CA LYS A 84 10.59 5.76 -14.03
C LYS A 84 9.93 5.92 -15.40
N ARG A 85 8.62 5.63 -15.50
CA ARG A 85 7.86 5.73 -16.76
C ARG A 85 7.01 7.00 -16.85
N GLY A 86 6.85 7.74 -15.76
CA GLY A 86 6.14 9.03 -15.74
C GLY A 86 4.62 8.94 -15.90
N TYR A 87 4.01 7.75 -15.76
CA TYR A 87 2.57 7.60 -15.97
C TYR A 87 1.76 8.43 -14.96
N PRO A 88 0.61 9.01 -15.36
CA PRO A 88 -0.29 9.69 -14.44
C PRO A 88 -0.98 8.67 -13.50
N PRO A 89 -1.16 8.99 -12.20
CA PRO A 89 -1.77 8.07 -11.22
C PRO A 89 -3.15 7.57 -11.63
N LEU A 90 -3.95 8.44 -12.28
CA LEU A 90 -5.30 8.11 -12.73
C LEU A 90 -5.32 7.01 -13.81
N GLN A 91 -4.31 6.98 -14.69
CA GLN A 91 -4.22 5.95 -15.72
C GLN A 91 -3.79 4.61 -15.13
N VAL A 92 -2.84 4.62 -14.19
CA VAL A 92 -2.36 3.41 -13.51
C VAL A 92 -3.50 2.76 -12.72
N VAL A 93 -4.20 3.53 -11.87
CA VAL A 93 -5.33 3.01 -11.07
C VAL A 93 -6.48 2.52 -11.94
N GLY A 94 -6.73 3.20 -13.08
CA GLY A 94 -7.77 2.82 -14.03
C GLY A 94 -7.48 1.46 -14.67
N LEU A 95 -6.24 1.22 -15.10
CA LEU A 95 -5.81 -0.06 -15.68
C LEU A 95 -5.81 -1.17 -14.63
N GLU A 96 -5.33 -0.91 -13.43
CA GLU A 96 -5.40 -1.89 -12.32
C GLU A 96 -6.84 -2.27 -12.00
N GLY A 97 -7.74 -1.28 -11.96
CA GLY A 97 -9.17 -1.51 -11.74
C GLY A 97 -9.81 -2.34 -12.86
N THR A 98 -9.51 -2.05 -14.13
CA THR A 98 -10.09 -2.80 -15.26
C THR A 98 -9.58 -4.24 -15.31
N PHE A 99 -8.26 -4.46 -15.16
CA PHE A 99 -7.72 -5.82 -15.07
C PHE A 99 -8.23 -6.56 -13.83
N GLY A 100 -8.40 -5.86 -12.70
CA GLY A 100 -9.00 -6.40 -11.48
C GLY A 100 -10.43 -6.89 -11.71
N ILE A 101 -11.27 -6.10 -12.38
CA ILE A 101 -12.65 -6.51 -12.73
C ILE A 101 -12.64 -7.73 -13.65
N ILE A 102 -11.78 -7.73 -14.68
CA ILE A 102 -11.70 -8.86 -15.63
C ILE A 102 -11.31 -10.15 -14.90
N ILE A 103 -10.25 -10.11 -14.08
CA ILE A 103 -9.77 -11.28 -13.35
C ILE A 103 -10.80 -11.75 -12.32
N MET A 104 -11.42 -10.82 -11.59
CA MET A 104 -12.45 -11.18 -10.59
C MET A 104 -13.66 -11.83 -11.24
N CYS A 105 -14.22 -11.23 -12.30
CA CYS A 105 -15.42 -11.75 -12.97
C CYS A 105 -15.15 -13.03 -13.76
N ALA A 106 -13.98 -13.16 -14.40
CA ALA A 106 -13.70 -14.30 -15.28
C ALA A 106 -13.11 -15.52 -14.54
N ILE A 107 -12.38 -15.30 -13.44
CA ILE A 107 -11.62 -16.36 -12.77
C ILE A 107 -12.08 -16.54 -11.32
N VAL A 108 -12.01 -15.50 -10.50
CA VAL A 108 -12.16 -15.64 -9.04
C VAL A 108 -13.60 -15.97 -8.65
N LEU A 109 -14.58 -15.17 -9.08
CA LEU A 109 -15.99 -15.39 -8.71
C LEU A 109 -16.52 -16.74 -9.25
N PRO A 110 -16.27 -17.13 -10.52
CA PRO A 110 -16.66 -18.45 -11.00
C PRO A 110 -15.96 -19.58 -10.22
N ALA A 111 -14.67 -19.47 -9.93
CA ALA A 111 -13.95 -20.48 -9.17
C ALA A 111 -14.55 -20.66 -7.76
N MET A 112 -14.87 -19.56 -7.07
CA MET A 112 -15.50 -19.61 -5.74
C MET A 112 -16.94 -20.13 -5.79
N TYR A 113 -17.65 -19.92 -6.90
CA TYR A 113 -18.98 -20.48 -7.10
C TYR A 113 -18.97 -22.01 -7.15
N PHE A 114 -17.97 -22.62 -7.80
CA PHE A 114 -17.87 -24.08 -7.94
C PHE A 114 -17.24 -24.79 -6.74
N ILE A 115 -16.59 -24.07 -5.83
CA ILE A 115 -16.04 -24.65 -4.60
C ILE A 115 -17.21 -24.97 -3.66
N PRO A 116 -17.30 -26.21 -3.14
CA PRO A 116 -18.37 -26.58 -2.23
C PRO A 116 -18.25 -25.82 -0.92
N GLY A 117 -19.36 -25.25 -0.47
CA GLY A 117 -19.42 -24.45 0.76
C GLY A 117 -20.80 -24.40 1.38
N SER A 118 -20.94 -23.57 2.41
CA SER A 118 -22.12 -23.52 3.29
C SER A 118 -23.23 -22.59 2.80
N GLN A 119 -23.06 -21.89 1.68
CA GLN A 119 -24.08 -20.96 1.17
C GLN A 119 -25.15 -21.67 0.32
N LEU A 120 -26.19 -20.90 -0.04
CA LEU A 120 -27.29 -21.35 -0.90
C LEU A 120 -26.75 -21.97 -2.20
N ASN A 121 -27.23 -23.17 -2.53
CA ASN A 121 -26.74 -24.06 -3.61
C ASN A 121 -25.42 -24.81 -3.32
N GLY A 122 -24.97 -24.88 -2.06
CA GLY A 122 -23.78 -25.64 -1.68
C GLY A 122 -22.48 -25.02 -2.18
N SER A 123 -22.50 -23.71 -2.48
CA SER A 123 -21.36 -22.94 -2.94
C SER A 123 -20.63 -22.26 -1.78
N TYR A 124 -19.34 -21.99 -1.94
CA TYR A 124 -18.56 -21.20 -0.97
C TYR A 124 -18.90 -19.70 -1.05
N GLU A 125 -19.00 -19.15 -2.26
CA GLU A 125 -19.39 -17.76 -2.49
C GLU A 125 -20.41 -17.67 -3.63
N ASN A 126 -21.66 -17.34 -3.29
CA ASN A 126 -22.72 -17.17 -4.27
C ASN A 126 -22.92 -15.69 -4.61
N SER A 127 -22.11 -15.19 -5.55
CA SER A 127 -22.16 -13.77 -5.95
C SER A 127 -23.49 -13.39 -6.63
N LEU A 128 -24.23 -14.34 -7.21
CA LEU A 128 -25.55 -14.09 -7.80
C LEU A 128 -26.60 -13.80 -6.72
N ASP A 129 -26.55 -14.54 -5.61
CA ASP A 129 -27.40 -14.27 -4.45
C ASP A 129 -27.07 -12.91 -3.82
N ALA A 130 -25.78 -12.57 -3.71
CA ALA A 130 -25.36 -11.25 -3.23
C ALA A 130 -25.89 -10.10 -4.11
N LEU A 131 -25.89 -10.25 -5.44
CA LEU A 131 -26.49 -9.27 -6.34
C LEU A 131 -28.00 -9.16 -6.17
N TYR A 132 -28.68 -10.27 -5.89
CA TYR A 132 -30.11 -10.28 -5.60
C TYR A 132 -30.42 -9.53 -4.29
N GLN A 133 -29.62 -9.73 -3.24
CA GLN A 133 -29.76 -9.03 -1.96
C GLN A 133 -29.54 -7.52 -2.11
N ILE A 134 -28.51 -7.10 -2.86
CA ILE A 134 -28.24 -5.68 -3.14
C ILE A 134 -29.39 -5.04 -3.93
N LYS A 135 -29.99 -5.78 -4.88
CA LYS A 135 -31.12 -5.28 -5.65
C LYS A 135 -32.37 -5.05 -4.80
N ASN A 136 -32.59 -5.90 -3.79
CA ASN A 136 -33.83 -5.89 -3.01
C ASN A 136 -33.80 -4.89 -1.85
N ASP A 137 -32.62 -4.57 -1.30
CA ASP A 137 -32.46 -3.61 -0.19
C ASP A 137 -31.73 -2.34 -0.64
N TYR A 138 -32.48 -1.22 -0.69
CA TYR A 138 -31.95 0.08 -1.10
C TYR A 138 -30.94 0.65 -0.09
N LYS A 139 -31.02 0.30 1.20
CA LYS A 139 -30.04 0.75 2.20
C LYS A 139 -28.71 0.06 1.96
N LEU A 140 -28.74 -1.25 1.69
CA LEU A 140 -27.55 -2.02 1.34
C LEU A 140 -26.91 -1.48 0.06
N ALA A 141 -27.72 -1.20 -0.97
CA ALA A 141 -27.23 -0.61 -2.22
C ALA A 141 -26.52 0.74 -2.03
N ILE A 142 -27.06 1.62 -1.18
CA ILE A 142 -26.43 2.91 -0.83
C ILE A 142 -25.09 2.68 -0.13
N PHE A 143 -25.02 1.77 0.85
CA PHE A 143 -23.76 1.47 1.53
C PHE A 143 -22.72 0.87 0.58
N CYS A 144 -23.12 -0.03 -0.33
CA CYS A 144 -22.22 -0.56 -1.37
C CYS A 144 -21.69 0.55 -2.28
N LEU A 145 -22.53 1.49 -2.71
CA LEU A 145 -22.11 2.60 -3.56
C LEU A 145 -21.13 3.53 -2.84
N LEU A 146 -21.41 3.90 -1.58
CA LEU A 146 -20.51 4.72 -0.76
C LEU A 146 -19.16 4.03 -0.55
N TYR A 147 -19.19 2.72 -0.31
CA TYR A 147 -17.98 1.92 -0.15
C TYR A 147 -17.14 1.87 -1.44
N LEU A 148 -17.77 1.65 -2.60
CA LEU A 148 -17.10 1.69 -3.90
C LEU A 148 -16.44 3.05 -4.17
N LEU A 149 -17.16 4.14 -3.90
CA LEU A 149 -16.62 5.50 -4.07
C LEU A 149 -15.44 5.76 -3.12
N SER A 150 -15.55 5.31 -1.87
CA SER A 150 -14.48 5.42 -0.88
C SER A 150 -13.20 4.70 -1.32
N ILE A 151 -13.32 3.47 -1.82
CA ILE A 151 -12.17 2.70 -2.33
C ILE A 151 -11.56 3.38 -3.56
N ALA A 152 -12.38 3.88 -4.48
CA ALA A 152 -11.90 4.57 -5.67
C ALA A 152 -11.02 5.78 -5.31
N PHE A 153 -11.49 6.62 -4.39
CA PHE A 153 -10.71 7.74 -3.87
C PHE A 153 -9.46 7.27 -3.13
N TYR A 154 -9.57 6.26 -2.26
CA TYR A 154 -8.44 5.72 -1.52
C TYR A 154 -7.31 5.25 -2.47
N ASN A 155 -7.65 4.52 -3.53
CA ASN A 155 -6.65 4.02 -4.49
C ASN A 155 -6.03 5.16 -5.31
N TYR A 156 -6.83 6.13 -5.77
CA TYR A 156 -6.31 7.29 -6.49
C TYR A 156 -5.37 8.14 -5.63
N PHE A 157 -5.81 8.53 -4.43
CA PHE A 157 -4.98 9.33 -3.52
C PHE A 157 -3.73 8.56 -3.06
N GLY A 158 -3.82 7.24 -2.86
CA GLY A 158 -2.65 6.41 -2.56
C GLY A 158 -1.57 6.48 -3.64
N LEU A 159 -1.96 6.35 -4.91
CA LEU A 159 -1.03 6.49 -6.04
C LEU A 159 -0.54 7.92 -6.24
N ALA A 160 -1.40 8.93 -6.00
CA ALA A 160 -1.00 10.33 -6.03
C ALA A 160 0.08 10.65 -4.99
N VAL A 161 -0.08 10.17 -3.75
CA VAL A 161 0.93 10.28 -2.68
C VAL A 161 2.23 9.57 -3.09
N THR A 162 2.14 8.39 -3.69
CA THR A 162 3.32 7.64 -4.16
C THR A 162 4.09 8.41 -5.23
N LYS A 163 3.37 9.09 -6.12
CA LYS A 163 3.95 9.92 -7.17
C LYS A 163 4.63 11.17 -6.61
N SER A 164 3.96 11.90 -5.71
CA SER A 164 4.49 13.15 -5.14
C SER A 164 5.59 12.93 -4.11
N LEU A 165 5.53 11.82 -3.36
CA LEU A 165 6.50 11.45 -2.33
C LEU A 165 7.19 10.14 -2.72
N THR A 166 7.02 9.07 -1.96
CA THR A 166 7.58 7.74 -2.22
C THR A 166 6.62 6.66 -1.73
N ALA A 167 6.81 5.41 -2.17
CA ALA A 167 6.04 4.28 -1.64
C ALA A 167 6.16 4.13 -0.11
N VAL A 168 7.29 4.59 0.44
CA VAL A 168 7.59 4.56 1.86
C VAL A 168 6.73 5.54 2.68
N HIS A 169 6.43 6.72 2.12
CA HIS A 169 5.50 7.66 2.77
C HIS A 169 4.06 7.12 2.73
N ARG A 170 3.69 6.42 1.65
CA ARG A 170 2.39 5.75 1.55
C ARG A 170 2.22 4.67 2.63
N THR A 171 3.23 3.84 2.87
CA THR A 171 3.14 2.82 3.93
C THR A 171 3.01 3.41 5.33
N LEU A 172 3.64 4.57 5.58
CA LEU A 172 3.44 5.29 6.84
C LEU A 172 2.01 5.79 7.00
N ILE A 173 1.43 6.41 5.96
CA ILE A 173 0.03 6.87 5.97
C ILE A 173 -0.93 5.69 6.18
N ASP A 174 -0.65 4.55 5.56
CA ASP A 174 -1.43 3.33 5.74
C ASP A 174 -1.35 2.76 7.16
N ALA A 175 -0.19 2.90 7.83
CA ALA A 175 -0.03 2.55 9.24
C ALA A 175 -0.87 3.47 10.13
N CYS A 176 -0.82 4.79 9.90
CA CYS A 176 -1.63 5.76 10.64
C CYS A 176 -3.13 5.48 10.53
N ARG A 177 -3.62 5.13 9.33
CA ARG A 177 -5.04 4.74 9.13
C ARG A 177 -5.46 3.61 10.04
N THR A 178 -4.61 2.60 10.24
CA THR A 178 -4.95 1.44 11.08
C THR A 178 -5.18 1.86 12.54
N ILE A 179 -4.41 2.82 13.03
CA ILE A 179 -4.57 3.39 14.38
C ILE A 179 -5.88 4.16 14.47
N VAL A 180 -6.19 4.99 13.48
CA VAL A 180 -7.44 5.77 13.45
C VAL A 180 -8.65 4.83 13.47
N VAL A 181 -8.62 3.75 12.68
CA VAL A 181 -9.68 2.74 12.67
C VAL A 181 -9.83 2.08 14.04
N TRP A 182 -8.71 1.70 14.68
CA TRP A 182 -8.73 1.07 16.00
C TRP A 182 -9.29 2.00 17.09
N ILE A 183 -8.82 3.25 17.16
CA ILE A 183 -9.34 4.27 18.09
C ILE A 183 -10.83 4.48 17.85
N THR A 184 -11.26 4.57 16.59
CA THR A 184 -12.68 4.72 16.24
C THR A 184 -13.50 3.53 16.73
N GLY A 185 -12.98 2.31 16.60
CA GLY A 185 -13.62 1.09 17.12
C GLY A 185 -13.83 1.12 18.64
N LEU A 186 -12.82 1.57 19.40
CA LEU A 186 -12.94 1.76 20.85
C LEU A 186 -13.98 2.84 21.20
N VAL A 187 -13.95 3.97 20.50
CA VAL A 187 -14.91 5.07 20.72
C VAL A 187 -16.34 4.60 20.48
N ILE A 188 -16.60 3.82 19.42
CA ILE A 188 -17.93 3.28 19.12
C ILE A 188 -18.40 2.36 20.25
N TYR A 189 -17.55 1.44 20.70
CA TYR A 189 -17.89 0.47 21.75
C TYR A 189 -18.23 1.13 23.10
N TYR A 190 -17.45 2.14 23.51
CA TYR A 190 -17.64 2.78 24.81
C TYR A 190 -18.66 3.93 24.83
N PHE A 191 -18.81 4.68 23.73
CA PHE A 191 -19.65 5.87 23.69
C PHE A 191 -20.98 5.71 22.97
N PHE A 192 -21.10 4.80 22.01
CA PHE A 192 -22.30 4.69 21.17
C PHE A 192 -23.09 3.42 21.45
N ASP A 193 -22.50 2.25 21.22
CA ASP A 193 -23.21 0.98 21.35
C ASP A 193 -22.21 -0.18 21.54
N LYS A 194 -22.40 -0.98 22.58
CA LYS A 194 -21.55 -2.17 22.86
C LYS A 194 -21.73 -3.27 21.82
N SER A 195 -22.77 -3.21 21.00
CA SER A 195 -22.97 -4.14 19.89
C SER A 195 -22.02 -3.89 18.71
N PHE A 196 -21.38 -2.72 18.64
CA PHE A 196 -20.48 -2.36 17.55
C PHE A 196 -19.11 -1.92 18.10
N GLY A 197 -18.02 -2.33 17.44
CA GLY A 197 -16.66 -2.06 17.89
C GLY A 197 -16.01 -3.23 18.64
N GLU A 198 -14.84 -2.98 19.22
CA GLU A 198 -14.04 -3.97 19.93
C GLU A 198 -13.85 -3.52 21.38
N GLU A 199 -14.08 -4.43 22.34
CA GLU A 199 -13.81 -4.15 23.75
C GLU A 199 -12.31 -4.10 24.01
N PHE A 200 -11.88 -3.23 24.93
CA PHE A 200 -10.50 -3.23 25.36
C PHE A 200 -10.20 -4.45 26.23
N ASP A 201 -9.58 -5.47 25.63
CA ASP A 201 -9.11 -6.66 26.33
C ASP A 201 -7.98 -6.30 27.30
N SER A 202 -8.24 -6.38 28.62
CA SER A 202 -7.28 -5.94 29.64
C SER A 202 -6.02 -6.82 29.74
N THR A 203 -6.07 -8.07 29.26
CA THR A 203 -4.96 -9.01 29.42
C THR A 203 -4.01 -8.98 28.23
N TYR A 204 -4.56 -8.88 27.01
CA TYR A 204 -3.78 -8.95 25.77
C TYR A 204 -3.84 -7.68 24.93
N GLY A 205 -4.77 -6.76 25.21
CA GLY A 205 -4.87 -5.47 24.53
C GLY A 205 -3.66 -4.58 24.79
N LEU A 206 -3.00 -4.71 25.95
CA LEU A 206 -1.72 -4.03 26.23
C LEU A 206 -0.60 -4.52 25.30
N LEU A 207 -0.50 -5.83 25.09
CA LEU A 207 0.50 -6.41 24.19
C LEU A 207 0.25 -6.04 22.72
N GLN A 208 -1.03 -5.87 22.36
CA GLN A 208 -1.47 -5.40 21.05
C GLN A 208 -1.13 -3.92 20.85
N ILE A 209 -1.33 -3.06 21.85
CA ILE A 209 -0.89 -1.65 21.83
C ILE A 209 0.64 -1.57 21.69
N ASP A 210 1.38 -2.35 22.48
CA ASP A 210 2.84 -2.36 22.42
C ASP A 210 3.33 -2.78 21.03
N GLY A 211 2.75 -3.84 20.46
CA GLY A 211 3.03 -4.28 19.10
C GLY A 211 2.76 -3.19 18.04
N PHE A 212 1.67 -2.42 18.20
CA PHE A 212 1.38 -1.27 17.34
C PHE A 212 2.42 -0.15 17.47
N LEU A 213 2.82 0.15 18.69
CA LEU A 213 3.81 1.17 18.97
C LEU A 213 5.17 0.79 18.36
N PHE A 214 5.58 -0.47 18.50
CA PHE A 214 6.78 -1.00 17.84
C PHE A 214 6.70 -0.90 16.31
N LEU A 215 5.57 -1.25 15.70
CA LEU A 215 5.39 -1.10 14.25
C LEU A 215 5.50 0.37 13.82
N MET A 216 4.91 1.31 14.57
CA MET A 216 4.99 2.75 14.29
C MET A 216 6.40 3.30 14.45
N ILE A 217 7.06 2.99 15.56
CA ILE A 217 8.44 3.42 15.84
C ILE A 217 9.37 2.86 14.77
N GLY A 218 9.25 1.58 14.43
CA GLY A 218 10.06 0.95 13.39
C GLY A 218 9.82 1.58 12.00
N THR A 219 8.58 1.93 11.68
CA THR A 219 8.24 2.64 10.42
C THR A 219 8.81 4.06 10.40
N ALA A 220 8.66 4.81 11.49
CA ALA A 220 9.18 6.16 11.62
C ALA A 220 10.72 6.20 11.60
N MET A 221 11.38 5.23 12.23
CA MET A 221 12.83 5.05 12.18
C MET A 221 13.32 4.66 10.79
N TYR A 222 12.61 3.75 10.09
CA TYR A 222 12.90 3.44 8.70
C TYR A 222 12.82 4.69 7.81
N ASN A 223 11.94 5.63 8.14
CA ASN A 223 11.72 6.87 7.38
C ASN A 223 12.64 8.03 7.78
N GLY A 224 13.54 7.85 8.75
CA GLY A 224 14.39 8.94 9.25
C GLY A 224 13.65 10.04 10.02
N LEU A 225 12.35 9.86 10.32
CA LEU A 225 11.52 10.84 11.05
C LEU A 225 11.96 11.03 12.50
N MET A 226 12.60 10.01 13.09
CA MET A 226 13.21 10.10 14.41
C MET A 226 14.73 10.16 14.30
N PRO A 227 15.36 11.34 14.52
CA PRO A 227 16.80 11.41 14.62
C PRO A 227 17.23 10.63 15.86
N MET A 228 17.92 9.50 15.68
CA MET A 228 18.50 8.72 16.78
C MET A 228 19.89 9.31 17.11
N PRO A 229 20.03 10.12 18.18
CA PRO A 229 21.29 10.80 18.44
C PRO A 229 22.41 9.86 18.92
N TRP A 230 22.08 8.60 19.24
CA TRP A 230 22.96 7.64 19.88
C TRP A 230 23.86 6.87 18.90
N PHE A 231 23.61 6.99 17.59
CA PHE A 231 24.48 6.43 16.54
C PHE A 231 25.05 7.56 15.69
N SER A 232 26.28 8.01 15.99
CA SER A 232 26.97 9.08 15.25
C SER A 232 27.22 8.77 13.77
N CYS A 233 27.12 7.50 13.36
CA CYS A 233 27.23 7.05 11.96
C CYS A 233 25.92 7.24 11.15
N CYS A 234 24.85 7.73 11.78
CA CYS A 234 23.50 7.80 11.23
C CYS A 234 22.97 9.24 11.07
N ARG A 235 23.85 10.23 10.89
CA ARG A 235 23.44 11.62 10.59
C ARG A 235 22.99 11.72 9.13
N GLU A 236 21.76 12.15 8.89
CA GLU A 236 21.29 12.47 7.53
C GLU A 236 22.06 13.69 6.97
N PRO A 237 22.50 13.65 5.70
CA PRO A 237 22.32 14.75 4.80
C PRO A 237 20.97 14.54 4.09
N THR A 238 19.95 15.26 4.56
CA THR A 238 18.62 15.34 3.93
C THR A 238 18.71 15.83 2.46
N GLU A 239 19.88 16.36 2.04
CA GLU A 239 20.19 16.79 0.67
C GLU A 239 20.37 15.66 -0.36
N GLU A 240 20.71 14.41 0.01
CA GLU A 240 20.92 13.35 -1.01
C GLU A 240 19.61 12.81 -1.61
N LEU A 241 18.51 12.80 -0.85
CA LEU A 241 17.20 12.40 -1.38
C LEU A 241 16.59 13.48 -2.29
N MET A 242 16.88 14.76 -2.00
CA MET A 242 16.45 15.88 -2.85
C MET A 242 17.34 16.03 -4.09
N THR A 243 18.64 15.78 -4.00
CA THR A 243 19.56 15.87 -5.16
C THR A 243 19.40 14.70 -6.14
N ILE A 244 19.06 13.49 -5.68
CA ILE A 244 18.66 12.40 -6.60
C ILE A 244 17.36 12.76 -7.33
N GLN A 245 16.40 13.42 -6.68
CA GLN A 245 15.17 13.90 -7.31
C GLN A 245 15.41 15.09 -8.27
N ALA A 246 16.39 15.95 -8.00
CA ALA A 246 16.76 17.06 -8.89
C ALA A 246 17.54 16.59 -10.14
N ASN A 247 18.43 15.61 -10.00
CA ASN A 247 19.19 15.08 -11.14
C ASN A 247 18.35 14.19 -12.07
N ASP A 248 17.40 13.40 -11.57
CA ASP A 248 16.48 12.64 -12.42
C ASP A 248 15.48 13.55 -13.17
N GLY A 249 15.20 14.76 -12.67
CA GLY A 249 14.42 15.78 -13.37
C GLY A 249 15.15 16.40 -14.56
N ASN A 250 16.46 16.62 -14.44
CA ASN A 250 17.28 17.22 -15.52
C ASN A 250 17.57 16.25 -16.67
N ILE A 251 17.64 14.93 -16.43
CA ILE A 251 17.90 13.95 -17.50
C ILE A 251 16.68 13.80 -18.43
N GLN A 252 15.48 14.15 -17.96
CA GLN A 252 14.24 13.98 -18.71
C GLN A 252 13.89 15.18 -19.61
N GLU A 253 14.52 16.35 -19.41
CA GLU A 253 14.43 17.49 -20.33
C GLU A 253 15.26 17.28 -21.61
N ASP A 254 16.42 16.60 -21.54
CA ASP A 254 17.28 16.41 -22.70
C ASP A 254 16.72 15.42 -23.74
N THR A 255 15.88 14.45 -23.34
CA THR A 255 15.26 13.51 -24.30
C THR A 255 14.00 14.08 -24.96
N SER A 256 13.50 15.22 -24.46
CA SER A 256 12.29 15.88 -25.01
C SER A 256 12.63 16.94 -26.06
N ALA A 257 13.89 17.39 -26.14
CA ALA A 257 14.36 18.36 -27.12
C ALA A 257 14.67 17.75 -28.50
N GLU A 258 14.95 16.45 -28.59
CA GLU A 258 15.32 15.80 -29.86
C GLU A 258 14.13 15.48 -30.79
N ASN A 259 12.89 15.45 -30.26
CA ASN A 259 11.69 15.16 -31.06
C ASN A 259 10.90 16.41 -31.50
N ALA A 260 11.36 17.62 -31.18
CA ALA A 260 10.72 18.86 -31.60
C ALA A 260 11.30 19.46 -32.91
N THR A 261 12.44 18.95 -33.39
CA THR A 261 13.16 19.53 -34.54
C THR A 261 12.66 19.01 -35.90
N GLU A 262 11.87 17.94 -35.94
CA GLU A 262 11.43 17.33 -37.21
C GLU A 262 10.10 17.91 -37.77
N LYS A 263 9.40 18.79 -37.04
CA LYS A 263 8.10 19.35 -37.48
C LYS A 263 8.09 20.84 -37.83
N THR A 264 9.24 21.52 -37.85
CA THR A 264 9.32 22.96 -38.21
C THR A 264 9.96 23.23 -39.58
N GLY A 265 10.19 22.19 -40.38
CA GLY A 265 10.79 22.30 -41.71
C GLY A 265 9.79 22.53 -42.84
N LEU A 266 8.88 23.49 -42.77
CA LEU A 266 8.02 23.79 -43.93
C LEU A 266 7.46 25.22 -44.04
N ILE A 267 8.03 26.26 -43.39
CA ILE A 267 7.69 27.66 -43.75
C ILE A 267 8.91 28.57 -43.58
N ARG A 268 9.81 28.62 -44.58
CA ARG A 268 10.59 29.84 -44.87
C ARG A 268 11.22 29.76 -46.26
N GLY A 269 10.46 30.21 -47.26
CA GLY A 269 10.97 30.52 -48.59
C GLY A 269 11.99 31.65 -48.51
N GLN A 270 13.14 31.40 -49.11
CA GLN A 270 14.29 32.28 -49.20
C GLN A 270 13.95 33.59 -49.95
N ARG A 271 14.40 34.73 -49.41
CA ARG A 271 14.77 35.89 -50.21
C ARG A 271 16.24 36.18 -49.90
N LYS A 272 17.11 35.86 -50.87
CA LYS A 272 18.55 36.18 -50.87
C LYS A 272 18.73 37.61 -51.38
N GLU A 273 19.56 38.41 -50.71
CA GLU A 273 20.44 39.38 -51.38
C GLU A 273 21.78 39.46 -50.64
N PRO A 274 22.92 39.64 -51.37
CA PRO A 274 24.26 39.54 -50.82
C PRO A 274 24.86 40.89 -50.39
N ILE A 275 25.77 40.81 -49.44
CA ILE A 275 26.65 41.87 -48.95
C ILE A 275 27.74 42.14 -50.00
N TYR A 276 28.00 43.41 -50.32
CA TYR A 276 29.31 43.87 -50.80
C TYR A 276 29.97 44.67 -49.68
N SER A 277 31.20 44.21 -49.36
CA SER A 277 32.35 44.93 -48.76
C SER A 277 32.19 45.56 -47.38
#